data_AF-A0A4U3BAI8-F1
#
_entry.id   AF-A0A4U3BAI8-F1
#
_cell.length_a   1.000
_cell.length_b   1.000
_cell.length_c   1.000
_cell.angle_alpha   90.00
_cell.angle_beta   90.00
_cell.angle_gamma   90.00
#
_symmetry.space_group_name_H-M   'P 1'
#
loop_
_entity.id
_entity.type
_entity.pdbx_description
1 polymer ?
#
loop_
_entity_poly.entity_id
_entity_poly.type
_entity_poly.pdbx_seq_one_letter_code
_entity_poly.pdbx_strand_id
1 'polypeptide(L)'
;FKERRKFYLKQINMLWISDLVSRTRSNINVLFIVSMLSALAFTIIIGLFAANNNTKASILERYPIPFTYTSEGDNSLEQKHITTIETELTNSNFQYRKYKFTVLKDTASKEDIMLMKMSDYNAIAKQLRRPEITLDSTQVYIISRHSPELLDLVSNPFAKQNTITLGSNKKEFHIKGFINKGIEPSFAFPHLAVVQDYVFDNMIPHIETTVIYNYFVENWENAIVPTKNMLRVISGDAREFYEKHTEEKAQIPFFIHTATDELIYGKGNAVAQFFIWAFLGFIFFIGAASVLYFRMYNDLTNEKQKYITITKLGLTESEMFRSATIQLGILFFVPYIVAGVHTLFAVKFLQSMFAFSLLKELLIVLTFFGIIEIIFFFLIRSLYINKLSQHIKI
;
A
#
# COMPACT_ATOMS: atom_id res chain seq x y z
N PHE A 1 35.49 -9.09 -25.64
CA PHE A 1 36.37 -8.18 -26.43
C PHE A 1 37.61 -8.86 -27.02
N LYS A 2 38.34 -9.74 -26.30
CA LYS A 2 39.56 -10.42 -26.82
C LYS A 2 39.33 -11.36 -28.02
N GLU A 3 38.13 -11.90 -28.20
CA GLU A 3 37.83 -12.85 -29.30
C GLU A 3 37.66 -12.19 -30.68
N ARG A 4 37.36 -10.88 -30.75
CA ARG A 4 37.25 -10.14 -32.02
C ARG A 4 38.55 -9.39 -32.34
N ARG A 5 39.57 -10.15 -32.76
CA ARG A 5 40.96 -9.69 -32.98
C ARG A 5 41.08 -8.45 -33.87
N LYS A 6 40.31 -8.35 -34.96
CA LYS A 6 40.30 -7.19 -35.88
C LYS A 6 39.79 -5.89 -35.21
N PHE A 7 38.87 -5.98 -34.25
CA PHE A 7 38.37 -4.80 -33.53
C PHE A 7 39.34 -4.38 -32.42
N TYR A 8 39.88 -5.34 -31.68
CA TYR A 8 40.81 -5.10 -30.57
C TYR A 8 42.13 -4.47 -31.03
N LEU A 9 42.67 -4.88 -32.19
CA LEU A 9 43.94 -4.39 -32.72
C LEU A 9 43.83 -3.09 -33.53
N LYS A 10 42.62 -2.53 -33.70
CA LYS A 10 42.42 -1.32 -34.51
C LYS A 10 42.73 -0.07 -33.67
N GLN A 11 43.74 0.71 -34.09
CA GLN A 11 44.10 2.00 -33.49
C GLN A 11 44.33 1.87 -31.96
N ILE A 12 43.73 2.75 -31.17
CA ILE A 12 43.85 2.81 -29.71
C ILE A 12 42.95 1.81 -28.98
N ASN A 13 42.25 0.93 -29.69
CA ASN A 13 41.28 0.01 -29.08
C ASN A 13 41.88 -0.90 -28.02
N MET A 14 43.11 -1.37 -28.24
CA MET A 14 43.82 -2.16 -27.26
C MET A 14 44.04 -1.38 -25.95
N LEU A 15 44.39 -0.10 -26.03
CA LEU A 15 44.71 0.75 -24.89
C LEU A 15 43.44 1.09 -24.09
N TRP A 16 42.39 1.59 -24.74
CA TRP A 16 41.18 1.96 -24.00
C TRP A 16 40.40 0.74 -23.49
N ILE A 17 40.39 -0.40 -24.19
CA ILE A 17 39.72 -1.63 -23.69
C ILE A 17 40.45 -2.20 -22.46
N SER A 18 41.78 -2.20 -22.45
CA SER A 18 42.55 -2.69 -21.31
C SER A 18 42.41 -1.77 -20.10
N ASP A 19 42.39 -0.45 -20.35
CA ASP A 19 42.12 0.55 -19.32
C ASP A 19 40.68 0.43 -18.78
N LEU A 20 39.70 0.19 -19.64
CA LEU A 20 38.29 -0.03 -19.28
C LEU A 20 38.15 -1.19 -18.29
N VAL A 21 38.74 -2.34 -18.59
CA VAL A 21 38.64 -3.55 -17.75
C VAL A 21 39.27 -3.31 -16.38
N SER A 22 40.46 -2.71 -16.33
CA SER A 22 41.14 -2.36 -15.08
C SER A 22 40.27 -1.42 -14.23
N ARG A 23 39.67 -0.41 -14.88
CA ARG A 23 38.83 0.59 -14.21
C ARG A 23 37.49 0.06 -13.76
N THR A 24 36.80 -0.75 -14.54
CA THR A 24 35.56 -1.40 -14.09
C THR A 24 35.85 -2.23 -12.83
N ARG A 25 37.00 -2.90 -12.77
CA ARG A 25 37.43 -3.65 -11.59
C ARG A 25 37.73 -2.75 -10.39
N SER A 26 38.43 -1.64 -10.59
CA SER A 26 38.74 -0.68 -9.51
C SER A 26 37.53 0.16 -9.06
N ASN A 27 36.46 0.16 -9.85
CA ASN A 27 35.21 0.87 -9.59
C ASN A 27 34.06 -0.05 -9.17
N ILE A 28 34.28 -1.35 -9.00
CA ILE A 28 33.19 -2.30 -8.75
C ILE A 28 32.36 -1.94 -7.51
N ASN A 29 33.04 -1.45 -6.45
CA ASN A 29 32.37 -1.01 -5.23
C ASN A 29 31.54 0.26 -5.46
N VAL A 30 32.03 1.19 -6.27
CA VAL A 30 31.30 2.42 -6.62
C VAL A 30 30.07 2.07 -7.44
N LEU A 31 30.23 1.23 -8.48
CA LEU A 31 29.14 0.76 -9.31
C LEU A 31 28.06 0.06 -8.48
N PHE A 32 28.48 -0.79 -7.53
CA PHE A 32 27.57 -1.48 -6.61
C PHE A 32 26.83 -0.49 -5.69
N ILE A 33 27.54 0.42 -5.02
CA ILE A 33 26.93 1.39 -4.09
C ILE A 33 25.94 2.28 -4.83
N VAL A 34 26.31 2.83 -5.99
CA VAL A 34 25.44 3.67 -6.81
C VAL A 34 24.21 2.88 -7.27
N SER A 35 24.40 1.64 -7.73
CA SER A 35 23.29 0.79 -8.18
C SER A 35 22.33 0.51 -7.04
N MET A 36 22.84 0.24 -5.84
CA MET A 36 21.99 -0.03 -4.67
C MET A 36 21.22 1.21 -4.23
N LEU A 37 21.89 2.36 -4.12
CA LEU A 37 21.25 3.62 -3.74
C LEU A 37 20.17 4.03 -4.74
N SER A 38 20.42 3.91 -6.04
CA SER A 38 19.41 4.15 -7.08
C SER A 38 18.25 3.15 -7.00
N ALA A 39 18.52 1.86 -6.79
CA ALA A 39 17.47 0.85 -6.65
C ALA A 39 16.57 1.10 -5.43
N LEU A 40 17.16 1.51 -4.31
CA LEU A 40 16.42 1.92 -3.11
C LEU A 40 15.54 3.14 -3.41
N ALA A 41 16.11 4.18 -4.03
CA ALA A 41 15.36 5.37 -4.40
C ALA A 41 14.15 5.03 -5.29
N PHE A 42 14.35 4.26 -6.36
CA PHE A 42 13.26 3.89 -7.27
C PHE A 42 12.19 3.05 -6.58
N THR A 43 12.59 2.07 -5.77
CA THR A 43 11.66 1.18 -5.07
C THR A 43 10.82 1.95 -4.04
N ILE A 44 11.43 2.87 -3.29
CA ILE A 44 10.70 3.72 -2.32
C ILE A 44 9.67 4.59 -3.05
N ILE A 45 10.08 5.29 -4.11
CA ILE A 45 9.17 6.18 -4.84
C ILE A 45 8.03 5.41 -5.52
N ILE A 46 8.30 4.23 -6.12
CA ILE A 46 7.24 3.40 -6.71
C ILE A 46 6.32 2.81 -5.63
N GLY A 47 6.87 2.40 -4.49
CA GLY A 47 6.11 1.93 -3.34
C GLY A 47 5.12 2.99 -2.83
N LEU A 48 5.50 4.27 -2.86
CA LEU A 48 4.59 5.38 -2.53
C LEU A 48 3.43 5.51 -3.50
N PHE A 49 3.68 5.41 -4.81
CA PHE A 49 2.59 5.41 -5.79
C PHE A 49 1.67 4.19 -5.59
N ALA A 50 2.23 3.01 -5.31
CA ALA A 50 1.46 1.81 -5.02
C ALA A 50 0.57 2.00 -3.79
N ALA A 51 1.12 2.51 -2.68
CA ALA A 51 0.36 2.78 -1.46
C ALA A 51 -0.78 3.77 -1.73
N ASN A 52 -0.49 4.87 -2.44
CA ASN A 52 -1.49 5.87 -2.77
C ASN A 52 -2.63 5.29 -3.64
N ASN A 53 -2.29 4.54 -4.69
CA ASN A 53 -3.28 3.91 -5.57
C ASN A 53 -4.12 2.85 -4.83
N ASN A 54 -3.55 2.17 -3.83
CA ASN A 54 -4.26 1.17 -3.02
C ASN A 54 -5.16 1.77 -1.93
N THR A 55 -5.02 3.05 -1.57
CA THR A 55 -5.73 3.67 -0.43
C THR A 55 -7.24 3.40 -0.45
N LYS A 56 -7.90 3.69 -1.59
CA LYS A 56 -9.35 3.49 -1.72
C LYS A 56 -9.74 2.01 -1.63
N ALA A 57 -9.00 1.14 -2.31
CA ALA A 57 -9.28 -0.29 -2.31
C ALA A 57 -9.12 -0.88 -0.89
N SER A 58 -8.08 -0.49 -0.16
CA SER A 58 -7.84 -0.89 1.23
C SER A 58 -8.93 -0.39 2.19
N ILE A 59 -9.50 0.79 1.95
CA ILE A 59 -10.62 1.29 2.73
C ILE A 59 -11.88 0.48 2.42
N LEU A 60 -12.19 0.22 1.15
CA LEU A 60 -13.38 -0.58 0.78
C LEU A 60 -13.26 -2.06 1.14
N GLU A 61 -12.05 -2.56 1.33
CA GLU A 61 -11.83 -3.90 1.87
C GLU A 61 -12.21 -3.97 3.36
N ARG A 62 -11.87 -2.93 4.13
CA ARG A 62 -12.20 -2.85 5.57
C ARG A 62 -13.60 -2.31 5.84
N TYR A 63 -14.10 -1.42 5.00
CA TYR A 63 -15.36 -0.71 5.09
C TYR A 63 -16.11 -0.86 3.77
N PRO A 64 -16.64 -2.07 3.49
CA PRO A 64 -17.29 -2.40 2.22
C PRO A 64 -18.57 -1.60 1.97
N ILE A 65 -19.17 -1.09 3.03
CA ILE A 65 -20.39 -0.28 3.01
C ILE A 65 -20.03 1.13 3.49
N PRO A 66 -20.30 2.17 2.68
CA PRO A 66 -19.83 3.53 2.97
C PRO A 66 -20.27 4.10 4.30
N PHE A 67 -21.49 3.81 4.77
CA PHE A 67 -21.98 4.21 6.08
C PHE A 67 -22.73 3.05 6.72
N THR A 68 -22.33 2.69 7.93
CA THR A 68 -22.96 1.63 8.73
C THR A 68 -23.22 2.20 10.12
N TYR A 69 -24.49 2.30 10.50
CA TYR A 69 -24.89 2.68 11.84
C TYR A 69 -25.40 1.46 12.61
N THR A 70 -24.92 1.30 13.83
CA THR A 70 -25.23 0.19 14.72
C THR A 70 -25.97 0.72 15.94
N SER A 71 -27.01 0.01 16.33
CA SER A 71 -27.87 0.30 17.48
C SER A 71 -28.08 -0.99 18.27
N GLU A 72 -27.60 -1.04 19.50
CA GLU A 72 -27.63 -2.21 20.39
C GLU A 72 -28.75 -2.06 21.42
N GLY A 73 -29.53 -3.13 21.62
CA GLY A 73 -30.60 -3.16 22.61
C GLY A 73 -31.62 -2.03 22.47
N ASP A 74 -32.13 -1.55 23.61
CA ASP A 74 -33.12 -0.47 23.67
C ASP A 74 -32.46 0.92 23.62
N ASN A 75 -31.98 1.30 22.44
CA ASN A 75 -31.38 2.61 22.20
C ASN A 75 -32.43 3.69 21.88
N SER A 76 -32.72 4.56 22.85
CA SER A 76 -33.68 5.67 22.69
C SER A 76 -33.28 6.73 21.65
N LEU A 77 -32.01 6.80 21.27
CA LEU A 77 -31.49 7.76 20.28
C LEU A 77 -31.48 7.21 18.85
N GLU A 78 -31.87 5.95 18.63
CA GLU A 78 -31.83 5.31 17.31
C GLU A 78 -32.53 6.18 16.24
N GLN A 79 -33.78 6.59 16.46
CA GLN A 79 -34.53 7.37 15.47
C GLN A 79 -33.94 8.76 15.22
N LYS A 80 -33.36 9.39 16.26
CA LYS A 80 -32.64 10.67 16.12
C LYS A 80 -31.41 10.50 15.22
N HIS A 81 -30.61 9.46 15.43
CA HIS A 81 -29.41 9.21 14.63
C HIS A 81 -29.75 8.85 13.19
N ILE A 82 -30.74 7.99 12.96
CA ILE A 82 -31.22 7.63 11.62
C ILE A 82 -31.70 8.86 10.87
N THR A 83 -32.56 9.68 11.49
CA THR A 83 -33.04 10.93 10.89
C THR A 83 -31.89 11.87 10.56
N THR A 84 -30.89 11.96 11.44
CA THR A 84 -29.68 12.77 11.24
C THR A 84 -28.91 12.31 10.00
N ILE A 85 -28.63 11.00 9.88
CA ILE A 85 -27.89 10.41 8.76
C ILE A 85 -28.64 10.66 7.45
N GLU A 86 -29.94 10.36 7.40
CA GLU A 86 -30.74 10.50 6.19
C GLU A 86 -30.89 11.97 5.76
N THR A 87 -31.06 12.88 6.72
CA THR A 87 -31.17 14.33 6.45
C THR A 87 -29.86 14.89 5.91
N GLU A 88 -28.72 14.56 6.50
CA GLU A 88 -27.41 15.04 6.05
C GLU A 88 -27.06 14.54 4.65
N LEU A 89 -27.35 13.26 4.34
CA LEU A 89 -27.17 12.71 2.99
C LEU A 89 -28.10 13.39 1.98
N THR A 90 -29.38 13.52 2.31
CA THR A 90 -30.41 14.08 1.40
C THR A 90 -30.17 15.57 1.13
N ASN A 91 -29.91 16.38 2.16
CA ASN A 91 -29.62 17.82 2.01
C ASN A 91 -28.35 18.08 1.19
N SER A 92 -27.40 17.14 1.24
CA SER A 92 -26.16 17.18 0.45
C SER A 92 -26.32 16.55 -0.94
N ASN A 93 -27.54 16.18 -1.36
CA ASN A 93 -27.89 15.57 -2.64
C ASN A 93 -27.20 14.21 -2.92
N PHE A 94 -26.87 13.44 -1.89
CA PHE A 94 -26.36 12.08 -2.08
C PHE A 94 -27.49 11.08 -2.29
N GLN A 95 -27.37 10.29 -3.35
CA GLN A 95 -28.23 9.13 -3.57
C GLN A 95 -27.71 7.96 -2.75
N TYR A 96 -28.64 7.24 -2.10
CA TYR A 96 -28.28 6.09 -1.28
C TYR A 96 -29.35 5.00 -1.33
N ARG A 97 -28.92 3.76 -1.12
CA ARG A 97 -29.80 2.63 -0.82
C ARG A 97 -29.64 2.23 0.64
N LYS A 98 -30.75 2.09 1.35
CA LYS A 98 -30.78 1.68 2.76
C LYS A 98 -31.06 0.18 2.85
N TYR A 99 -30.30 -0.52 3.68
CA TYR A 99 -30.59 -1.90 4.07
C TYR A 99 -30.54 -2.01 5.60
N LYS A 100 -31.66 -2.46 6.19
CA LYS A 100 -31.81 -2.67 7.63
C LYS A 100 -31.87 -4.16 7.90
N PHE A 101 -31.12 -4.61 8.88
CA PHE A 101 -31.19 -5.99 9.38
C PHE A 101 -30.86 -6.03 10.87
N THR A 102 -31.07 -7.19 11.48
CA THR A 102 -30.82 -7.43 12.90
C THR A 102 -29.87 -8.60 13.04
N VAL A 103 -28.91 -8.48 13.95
CA VAL A 103 -28.07 -9.59 14.40
C VAL A 103 -28.37 -9.92 15.86
N LEU A 104 -28.14 -11.17 16.24
CA LEU A 104 -28.30 -11.64 17.61
C LEU A 104 -26.93 -11.84 18.24
N LYS A 105 -26.73 -11.32 19.44
CA LYS A 105 -25.48 -11.47 20.19
C LYS A 105 -25.53 -12.71 21.06
N ASP A 106 -24.61 -13.64 20.81
CA ASP A 106 -24.40 -14.85 21.59
C ASP A 106 -22.92 -14.98 21.96
N THR A 107 -22.54 -16.11 22.56
CA THR A 107 -21.15 -16.48 22.83
C THR A 107 -20.84 -17.82 22.18
N ALA A 108 -19.64 -17.99 21.65
CA ALA A 108 -19.14 -19.28 21.16
C ALA A 108 -17.64 -19.37 21.48
N SER A 109 -17.18 -20.52 21.97
CA SER A 109 -15.76 -20.72 22.31
C SER A 109 -15.17 -19.66 23.28
N LYS A 110 -16.00 -19.15 24.21
CA LYS A 110 -15.68 -18.08 25.18
C LYS A 110 -15.48 -16.69 24.58
N GLU A 111 -15.85 -16.50 23.32
CA GLU A 111 -15.81 -15.22 22.62
C GLU A 111 -17.22 -14.78 22.26
N ASP A 112 -17.45 -13.46 22.18
CA ASP A 112 -18.71 -12.91 21.69
C ASP A 112 -18.85 -13.16 20.19
N ILE A 113 -20.04 -13.56 19.75
CA ILE A 113 -20.35 -13.81 18.35
C ILE A 113 -21.71 -13.23 17.98
N MET A 114 -21.76 -12.55 16.85
CA MET A 114 -23.00 -12.07 16.26
C MET A 114 -23.52 -13.08 15.25
N LEU A 115 -24.81 -13.33 15.27
CA LEU A 115 -25.50 -14.24 14.37
C LEU A 115 -26.33 -13.41 13.38
N MET A 116 -26.21 -13.72 12.09
CA MET A 116 -26.91 -13.04 10.99
C MET A 116 -27.69 -14.05 10.14
N LYS A 117 -28.83 -13.63 9.60
CA LYS A 117 -29.58 -14.44 8.63
C LYS A 117 -28.84 -14.59 7.31
N MET A 118 -28.97 -15.75 6.70
CA MET A 118 -28.43 -16.04 5.36
C MET A 118 -29.05 -15.13 4.29
N SER A 119 -30.34 -14.83 4.37
CA SER A 119 -30.98 -13.88 3.44
C SER A 119 -30.40 -12.47 3.52
N ASP A 120 -30.13 -11.96 4.73
CA ASP A 120 -29.49 -10.66 4.94
C ASP A 120 -28.07 -10.63 4.39
N TYR A 121 -27.28 -11.67 4.65
CA TYR A 121 -25.96 -11.83 4.07
C TYR A 121 -26.03 -11.79 2.53
N ASN A 122 -26.92 -12.58 1.92
CA ASN A 122 -27.03 -12.67 0.45
C ASN A 122 -27.50 -11.36 -0.17
N ALA A 123 -28.43 -10.64 0.48
CA ALA A 123 -28.88 -9.32 0.03
C ALA A 123 -27.73 -8.30 0.01
N ILE A 124 -26.89 -8.29 1.04
CA ILE A 124 -25.71 -7.42 1.12
C ILE A 124 -24.64 -7.86 0.12
N ALA A 125 -24.34 -9.16 0.05
CA ALA A 125 -23.36 -9.74 -0.87
C ALA A 125 -23.67 -9.39 -2.33
N LYS A 126 -24.94 -9.46 -2.72
CA LYS A 126 -25.42 -9.07 -4.06
C LYS A 126 -25.16 -7.60 -4.37
N GLN A 127 -25.42 -6.70 -3.41
CA GLN A 127 -25.13 -5.27 -3.58
C GLN A 127 -23.62 -5.00 -3.70
N LEU A 128 -22.80 -5.74 -2.97
CA LEU A 128 -21.34 -5.69 -3.01
C LEU A 128 -20.72 -6.46 -4.19
N ARG A 129 -21.53 -7.11 -5.05
CA ARG A 129 -21.10 -8.00 -6.14
C ARG A 129 -20.19 -9.13 -5.68
N ARG A 130 -20.57 -9.78 -4.59
CA ARG A 130 -19.87 -10.91 -3.97
C ARG A 130 -20.66 -12.20 -4.11
N PRO A 131 -20.02 -13.37 -3.98
CA PRO A 131 -20.72 -14.65 -4.03
C PRO A 131 -21.76 -14.77 -2.92
N GLU A 132 -22.94 -15.23 -3.30
CA GLU A 132 -23.99 -15.65 -2.39
C GLU A 132 -23.68 -17.05 -1.82
N ILE A 133 -24.29 -17.37 -0.68
CA ILE A 133 -24.13 -18.64 0.01
C ILE A 133 -25.47 -19.37 0.15
N THR A 134 -25.37 -20.66 0.43
CA THR A 134 -26.51 -21.50 0.82
C THR A 134 -26.10 -22.37 2.00
N LEU A 135 -26.94 -22.42 3.02
CA LEU A 135 -26.70 -23.11 4.29
C LEU A 135 -27.88 -24.01 4.65
N ASP A 136 -27.56 -25.20 5.16
CA ASP A 136 -28.50 -26.08 5.84
C ASP A 136 -28.67 -25.66 7.32
N SER A 137 -29.71 -26.17 7.98
CA SER A 137 -30.07 -25.79 9.36
C SER A 137 -29.07 -26.22 10.44
N THR A 138 -28.09 -27.05 10.05
CA THR A 138 -27.01 -27.56 10.90
C THR A 138 -25.65 -26.93 10.57
N GLN A 139 -25.60 -26.03 9.58
CA GLN A 139 -24.38 -25.43 9.08
C GLN A 139 -24.30 -23.95 9.40
N VAL A 140 -23.08 -23.43 9.48
CA VAL A 140 -22.77 -22.02 9.66
C VAL A 140 -21.61 -21.60 8.76
N TYR A 141 -21.63 -20.36 8.28
CA TYR A 141 -20.44 -19.70 7.74
C TYR A 141 -19.91 -18.68 8.74
N ILE A 142 -18.60 -18.58 8.89
CA ILE A 142 -17.97 -17.54 9.71
C ILE A 142 -17.39 -16.48 8.78
N ILE A 143 -17.70 -15.21 9.05
CA ILE A 143 -17.09 -14.10 8.34
C ILE A 143 -15.73 -13.81 8.98
N SER A 144 -14.68 -13.89 8.18
CA SER A 144 -13.31 -13.67 8.64
C SER A 144 -13.05 -12.19 8.85
N ARG A 145 -12.34 -11.89 9.95
CA ARG A 145 -12.09 -10.51 10.39
C ARG A 145 -10.84 -9.91 9.78
N HIS A 146 -9.94 -10.77 9.28
CA HIS A 146 -8.64 -10.38 8.81
C HIS A 146 -8.43 -10.78 7.35
N SER A 147 -8.16 -9.78 6.51
CA SER A 147 -7.54 -9.96 5.20
C SER A 147 -6.10 -9.45 5.28
N PRO A 148 -5.08 -10.23 4.87
CA PRO A 148 -5.17 -11.49 4.13
C PRO A 148 -5.48 -12.73 4.99
N GLU A 149 -6.00 -13.77 4.34
CA GLU A 149 -6.45 -15.08 4.87
C GLU A 149 -5.48 -15.74 5.88
N LEU A 150 -4.17 -15.55 5.71
CA LEU A 150 -3.16 -16.09 6.61
C LEU A 150 -3.24 -15.53 8.04
N LEU A 151 -3.65 -14.27 8.20
CA LEU A 151 -3.80 -13.67 9.53
C LEU A 151 -5.02 -14.25 10.24
N ASP A 152 -6.12 -14.47 9.52
CA ASP A 152 -7.34 -15.07 10.05
C ASP A 152 -7.08 -16.50 10.56
N LEU A 153 -6.30 -17.31 9.84
CA LEU A 153 -5.93 -18.66 10.28
C LEU A 153 -5.19 -18.72 11.63
N VAL A 154 -4.50 -17.64 12.02
CA VAL A 154 -3.72 -17.57 13.26
C VAL A 154 -4.52 -16.92 14.40
N SER A 155 -5.35 -15.92 14.09
CA SER A 155 -6.06 -15.13 15.10
C SER A 155 -7.52 -15.56 15.32
N ASN A 156 -8.15 -16.24 14.37
CA ASN A 156 -9.55 -16.65 14.47
C ASN A 156 -9.67 -17.91 15.34
N PRO A 157 -10.33 -17.84 16.51
CA PRO A 157 -10.45 -18.97 17.44
C PRO A 157 -11.21 -20.16 16.82
N PHE A 158 -12.02 -19.90 15.79
CA PHE A 158 -12.80 -20.91 15.08
C PHE A 158 -12.05 -21.57 13.93
N ALA A 159 -10.92 -21.01 13.45
CA ALA A 159 -10.21 -21.51 12.28
C ALA A 159 -9.67 -22.95 12.43
N LYS A 160 -9.46 -23.41 13.66
CA LYS A 160 -9.02 -24.77 13.99
C LYS A 160 -10.16 -25.70 14.43
N GLN A 161 -11.40 -25.21 14.40
CA GLN A 161 -12.58 -25.94 14.84
C GLN A 161 -13.38 -26.41 13.63
N ASN A 162 -14.04 -27.56 13.76
CA ASN A 162 -14.98 -28.06 12.74
C ASN A 162 -16.43 -27.67 13.06
N THR A 163 -16.70 -27.26 14.30
CA THR A 163 -18.03 -26.92 14.79
C THR A 163 -17.95 -25.70 15.71
N ILE A 164 -19.08 -25.00 15.86
CA ILE A 164 -19.28 -24.01 16.92
C ILE A 164 -20.45 -24.45 17.79
N THR A 165 -20.35 -24.21 19.09
CA THR A 165 -21.44 -24.42 20.04
C THR A 165 -21.88 -23.07 20.59
N LEU A 166 -23.16 -22.73 20.40
CA LEU A 166 -23.73 -21.50 20.91
C LEU A 166 -23.89 -21.55 22.43
N GLY A 167 -23.54 -20.46 23.10
CA GLY A 167 -23.56 -20.35 24.55
C GLY A 167 -24.97 -20.34 25.12
N SER A 168 -25.91 -19.69 24.42
CA SER A 168 -27.30 -19.48 24.83
C SER A 168 -28.12 -20.76 24.95
N ASN A 169 -28.05 -21.66 23.95
CA ASN A 169 -28.88 -22.86 23.86
C ASN A 169 -28.06 -24.16 23.74
N LYS A 170 -26.73 -24.09 23.80
CA LYS A 170 -25.80 -25.22 23.64
C LYS A 170 -25.94 -25.98 22.32
N LYS A 171 -26.58 -25.37 21.32
CA LYS A 171 -26.74 -25.99 20.00
C LYS A 171 -25.42 -25.93 19.23
N GLU A 172 -25.10 -27.05 18.59
CA GLU A 172 -23.89 -27.21 17.79
C GLU A 172 -24.18 -27.05 16.30
N PHE A 173 -23.28 -26.37 15.58
CA PHE A 173 -23.33 -26.16 14.14
C PHE A 173 -22.00 -26.54 13.49
N HIS A 174 -22.05 -27.16 12.32
CA HIS A 174 -20.87 -27.45 11.52
C HIS A 174 -20.41 -26.21 10.76
N ILE A 175 -19.11 -25.89 10.88
CA ILE A 175 -18.51 -24.77 10.13
C ILE A 175 -18.33 -25.23 8.69
N LYS A 176 -19.16 -24.72 7.79
CA LYS A 176 -19.07 -25.03 6.35
C LYS A 176 -17.86 -24.37 5.69
N GLY A 177 -17.43 -23.23 6.23
CA GLY A 177 -16.23 -22.54 5.80
C GLY A 177 -16.15 -21.11 6.33
N PHE A 178 -15.16 -20.39 5.79
CA PHE A 178 -14.85 -19.01 6.14
C PHE A 178 -15.05 -18.10 4.92
N ILE A 179 -15.59 -16.91 5.16
CA ILE A 179 -15.81 -15.90 4.13
C ILE A 179 -14.80 -14.78 4.35
N ASN A 180 -13.76 -14.76 3.51
CA ASN A 180 -12.60 -13.87 3.67
C ASN A 180 -12.83 -12.42 3.23
N LYS A 181 -13.98 -12.14 2.59
CA LYS A 181 -14.38 -10.78 2.24
C LYS A 181 -15.55 -10.39 3.13
N GLY A 182 -15.27 -9.71 4.24
CA GLY A 182 -16.26 -9.26 5.22
C GLY A 182 -17.25 -8.26 4.63
N ILE A 183 -18.55 -8.42 4.92
CA ILE A 183 -19.66 -7.65 4.35
C ILE A 183 -20.06 -6.45 5.23
N GLU A 184 -19.38 -6.30 6.35
CA GLU A 184 -19.52 -5.31 7.39
C GLU A 184 -18.20 -4.56 7.59
N PRO A 185 -18.22 -3.36 8.20
CA PRO A 185 -17.01 -2.70 8.65
C PRO A 185 -16.16 -3.61 9.54
N SER A 186 -14.85 -3.62 9.31
CA SER A 186 -13.89 -4.32 10.16
C SER A 186 -14.05 -3.86 11.59
N PHE A 187 -14.04 -4.80 12.54
CA PHE A 187 -14.23 -4.55 13.97
C PHE A 187 -15.62 -4.05 14.40
N ALA A 188 -16.61 -3.98 13.50
CA ALA A 188 -18.00 -3.72 13.90
C ALA A 188 -18.50 -4.78 14.89
N PHE A 189 -18.04 -6.03 14.72
CA PHE A 189 -18.33 -7.15 15.64
C PHE A 189 -17.05 -7.91 15.99
N PRO A 190 -16.97 -8.52 17.20
CA PRO A 190 -15.87 -9.40 17.55
C PRO A 190 -15.75 -10.57 16.56
N HIS A 191 -16.86 -11.25 16.29
CA HIS A 191 -17.04 -12.31 15.30
C HIS A 191 -18.45 -12.27 14.71
N LEU A 192 -18.61 -12.68 13.46
CA LEU A 192 -19.90 -12.75 12.78
C LEU A 192 -20.08 -14.14 12.14
N ALA A 193 -21.20 -14.78 12.44
CA ALA A 193 -21.61 -16.05 11.89
C ALA A 193 -22.94 -15.91 11.13
N VAL A 194 -23.00 -16.50 9.95
CA VAL A 194 -24.21 -16.55 9.13
C VAL A 194 -24.88 -17.90 9.31
N VAL A 195 -26.15 -17.88 9.71
CA VAL A 195 -26.99 -19.06 9.94
C VAL A 195 -28.19 -19.05 9.00
N GLN A 196 -28.81 -20.21 8.79
CA GLN A 196 -30.05 -20.29 8.02
C GLN A 196 -31.18 -19.50 8.71
N ASP A 197 -32.01 -18.80 7.94
CA ASP A 197 -33.11 -17.97 8.43
C ASP A 197 -34.03 -18.69 9.44
N TYR A 198 -34.40 -19.95 9.15
CA TYR A 198 -35.22 -20.75 10.07
C TYR A 198 -34.56 -20.94 11.45
N VAL A 199 -33.24 -21.15 11.48
CA VAL A 199 -32.47 -21.31 12.72
C VAL A 199 -32.48 -20.00 13.51
N PHE A 200 -32.25 -18.87 12.82
CA PHE A 200 -32.29 -17.54 13.42
C PHE A 200 -33.65 -17.24 14.05
N ASP A 201 -34.73 -17.50 13.31
CA ASP A 201 -36.07 -17.09 13.72
C ASP A 201 -36.70 -18.02 14.77
N ASN A 202 -36.32 -19.30 14.82
CA ASN A 202 -37.04 -20.30 15.61
C ASN A 202 -36.19 -21.08 16.62
N MET A 203 -34.86 -21.12 16.46
CA MET A 203 -34.01 -22.03 17.24
C MET A 203 -33.05 -21.31 18.19
N ILE A 204 -32.81 -20.03 17.98
CA ILE A 204 -31.98 -19.20 18.85
C ILE A 204 -32.93 -18.43 19.79
N PRO A 205 -32.71 -18.48 21.12
CA PRO A 205 -33.56 -17.75 22.06
C PRO A 205 -33.50 -16.24 21.79
N HIS A 206 -34.52 -15.50 22.25
CA HIS A 206 -34.49 -14.04 22.21
C HIS A 206 -33.40 -13.51 23.14
N ILE A 207 -32.24 -13.25 22.56
CA ILE A 207 -31.06 -12.67 23.18
C ILE A 207 -30.90 -11.21 22.74
N GLU A 208 -29.91 -10.52 23.31
CA GLU A 208 -29.61 -9.13 22.98
C GLU A 208 -29.49 -8.96 21.46
N THR A 209 -30.27 -8.02 20.92
CA THR A 209 -30.34 -7.75 19.49
C THR A 209 -29.58 -6.49 19.15
N THR A 210 -28.89 -6.51 18.02
CA THR A 210 -28.24 -5.34 17.44
C THR A 210 -28.85 -5.06 16.08
N VAL A 211 -29.41 -3.86 15.91
CA VAL A 211 -29.98 -3.39 14.65
C VAL A 211 -28.93 -2.63 13.87
N ILE A 212 -28.76 -2.98 12.61
CA ILE A 212 -27.74 -2.39 11.73
C ILE A 212 -28.43 -1.73 10.54
N TYR A 213 -27.96 -0.53 10.24
CA TYR A 213 -28.43 0.31 9.16
C TYR A 213 -27.27 0.61 8.20
N ASN A 214 -27.31 -0.06 7.05
CA ASN A 214 -26.36 0.12 5.97
C ASN A 214 -26.88 1.15 4.97
N TYR A 215 -26.06 2.14 4.63
CA TYR A 215 -26.33 3.10 3.57
C TYR A 215 -25.27 2.94 2.48
N PHE A 216 -25.71 2.42 1.34
CA PHE A 216 -24.92 2.30 0.12
C PHE A 216 -24.97 3.62 -0.63
N VAL A 217 -24.06 4.53 -0.28
CA VAL A 217 -23.96 5.88 -0.83
C VAL A 217 -23.03 5.90 -2.04
N GLU A 218 -23.51 6.46 -3.15
CA GLU A 218 -22.67 6.68 -4.33
C GLU A 218 -21.76 7.90 -4.14
N ASN A 219 -20.54 7.86 -4.71
CA ASN A 219 -19.55 8.95 -4.58
C ASN A 219 -19.27 9.36 -3.12
N TRP A 220 -19.34 8.41 -2.19
CA TRP A 220 -19.18 8.64 -0.76
C TRP A 220 -17.90 9.38 -0.38
N GLU A 221 -16.83 9.26 -1.17
CA GLU A 221 -15.58 9.99 -0.97
C GLU A 221 -15.73 11.52 -0.92
N ASN A 222 -16.82 12.05 -1.47
CA ASN A 222 -17.13 13.48 -1.46
C ASN A 222 -18.07 13.89 -0.30
N ALA A 223 -18.56 12.93 0.48
CA ALA A 223 -19.51 13.16 1.57
C ALA A 223 -18.83 13.70 2.84
N ILE A 224 -17.78 14.51 2.71
CA ILE A 224 -16.92 14.98 3.81
C ILE A 224 -17.73 15.80 4.83
N VAL A 225 -18.47 16.79 4.35
CA VAL A 225 -19.29 17.68 5.19
C VAL A 225 -20.39 16.91 5.93
N PRO A 226 -21.28 16.15 5.24
CA PRO A 226 -22.32 15.40 5.92
C PRO A 226 -21.76 14.37 6.90
N THR A 227 -20.64 13.71 6.57
CA THR A 227 -19.95 12.78 7.49
C THR A 227 -19.52 13.47 8.78
N LYS A 228 -18.88 14.64 8.69
CA LYS A 228 -18.45 15.41 9.88
C LYS A 228 -19.64 15.85 10.74
N ASN A 229 -20.74 16.25 10.12
CA ASN A 229 -21.95 16.64 10.85
C ASN A 229 -22.57 15.44 11.60
N MET A 230 -22.70 14.29 10.94
CA MET A 230 -23.18 13.05 11.55
C MET A 230 -22.31 12.65 12.75
N LEU A 231 -20.99 12.60 12.56
CA LEU A 231 -20.04 12.25 13.61
C LEU A 231 -20.10 13.23 14.78
N ARG A 232 -20.24 14.54 14.53
CA ARG A 232 -20.37 15.55 15.59
C ARG A 232 -21.60 15.31 16.47
N VAL A 233 -22.74 14.95 15.87
CA VAL A 233 -23.98 14.66 16.60
C VAL A 233 -23.85 13.35 17.36
N ILE A 234 -23.53 12.25 16.67
CA ILE A 234 -23.53 10.90 17.23
C ILE A 234 -22.43 10.75 18.29
N SER A 235 -21.21 11.25 18.05
CA SER A 235 -20.14 11.23 19.05
C SER A 235 -20.39 12.20 20.21
N GLY A 236 -21.15 13.28 19.97
CA GLY A 236 -21.62 14.18 21.02
C GLY A 236 -22.60 13.47 21.97
N ASP A 237 -23.57 12.77 21.40
CA ASP A 237 -24.54 11.96 22.13
C ASP A 237 -23.87 10.79 22.87
N ALA A 238 -22.87 10.15 22.26
CA ALA A 238 -22.06 9.11 22.88
C ALA A 238 -21.32 9.61 24.13
N ARG A 239 -20.76 10.83 24.07
CA ARG A 239 -20.12 11.47 25.22
C ARG A 239 -21.12 11.82 26.32
N GLU A 240 -22.28 12.38 25.97
CA GLU A 240 -23.33 12.68 26.96
C GLU A 240 -23.86 11.40 27.62
N PHE A 241 -24.01 10.32 26.86
CA PHE A 241 -24.37 9.00 27.39
C PHE A 241 -23.34 8.53 28.42
N TYR A 242 -22.06 8.59 28.07
CA TYR A 242 -20.96 8.19 28.95
C TYR A 242 -20.91 9.04 30.24
N GLU A 243 -21.09 10.36 30.13
CA GLU A 243 -21.11 11.27 31.29
C GLU A 243 -22.28 10.98 32.26
N LYS A 244 -23.43 10.54 31.74
CA LYS A 244 -24.60 10.15 32.55
C LYS A 244 -24.48 8.77 33.19
N HIS A 245 -23.65 7.90 32.63
CA HIS A 245 -23.45 6.53 33.08
C HIS A 245 -21.99 6.35 33.54
N THR A 246 -21.65 6.97 34.67
CA THR A 246 -20.33 6.92 35.33
C THR A 246 -19.96 5.53 35.89
N GLU A 247 -20.76 4.50 35.62
CA GLU A 247 -20.41 3.13 35.94
C GLU A 247 -19.26 2.66 35.04
N GLU A 248 -18.26 1.98 35.63
CA GLU A 248 -17.03 1.49 34.98
C GLU A 248 -17.24 0.56 33.77
N LYS A 249 -18.49 0.26 33.39
CA LYS A 249 -18.85 -0.69 32.33
C LYS A 249 -19.96 -0.20 31.38
N ALA A 250 -20.35 1.07 31.40
CA ALA A 250 -21.37 1.57 30.49
C ALA A 250 -20.90 1.50 29.04
N GLN A 251 -21.37 0.50 28.30
CA GLN A 251 -21.12 0.36 26.86
C GLN A 251 -22.08 1.29 26.12
N ILE A 252 -21.54 2.02 25.15
CA ILE A 252 -22.34 2.94 24.33
C ILE A 252 -23.16 2.08 23.36
N PRO A 253 -24.50 2.12 23.42
CA PRO A 253 -25.34 1.20 22.65
C PRO A 253 -25.47 1.61 21.18
N PHE A 254 -24.58 2.45 20.67
CA PHE A 254 -24.61 2.90 19.28
C PHE A 254 -23.26 3.41 18.80
N PHE A 255 -23.03 3.27 17.50
CA PHE A 255 -21.90 3.87 16.81
C PHE A 255 -22.17 3.95 15.31
N ILE A 256 -21.37 4.77 14.62
CA ILE A 256 -21.37 4.85 13.16
C ILE A 256 -19.96 4.64 12.64
N HIS A 257 -19.82 3.76 11.65
CA HIS A 257 -18.63 3.66 10.83
C HIS A 257 -18.88 4.29 9.47
N THR A 258 -17.95 5.12 9.01
CA THR A 258 -18.03 5.71 7.68
C THR A 258 -16.72 5.51 6.92
N ALA A 259 -16.80 4.99 5.70
CA ALA A 259 -15.65 4.86 4.82
C ALA A 259 -15.06 6.25 4.49
N THR A 260 -15.89 7.30 4.48
CA THR A 260 -15.49 8.69 4.24
C THR A 260 -14.52 9.20 5.30
N ASP A 261 -14.83 9.00 6.58
CA ASP A 261 -13.95 9.43 7.67
C ASP A 261 -12.62 8.67 7.66
N GLU A 262 -12.68 7.37 7.41
CA GLU A 262 -11.51 6.51 7.24
C GLU A 262 -10.63 6.92 6.04
N LEU A 263 -11.26 7.39 4.96
CA LEU A 263 -10.54 7.96 3.82
C LEU A 263 -9.88 9.29 4.16
N ILE A 264 -10.53 10.15 4.93
CA ILE A 264 -9.96 11.44 5.35
C ILE A 264 -8.77 11.20 6.27
N TYR A 265 -8.95 10.37 7.30
CA TYR A 265 -7.90 10.00 8.25
C TYR A 265 -6.74 9.28 7.55
N GLY A 266 -7.05 8.32 6.69
CA GLY A 266 -6.08 7.59 5.87
C GLY A 266 -5.29 8.51 4.95
N LYS A 267 -5.94 9.47 4.27
CA LYS A 267 -5.26 10.48 3.45
C LYS A 267 -4.38 11.41 4.28
N GLY A 268 -4.81 11.82 5.47
CA GLY A 268 -4.01 12.64 6.39
C GLY A 268 -2.69 11.97 6.74
N ASN A 269 -2.73 10.71 7.17
CA ASN A 269 -1.54 9.91 7.46
C ASN A 269 -0.69 9.66 6.21
N ALA A 270 -1.34 9.42 5.06
CA ALA A 270 -0.65 9.20 3.79
C ALA A 270 0.15 10.43 3.33
N VAL A 271 -0.29 11.66 3.59
CA VAL A 271 0.46 12.88 3.23
C VAL A 271 1.79 12.94 3.98
N ALA A 272 1.78 12.69 5.30
CA ALA A 272 3.00 12.69 6.10
C ALA A 272 3.96 11.58 5.66
N GLN A 273 3.44 10.37 5.44
CA GLN A 273 4.22 9.24 4.93
C GLN A 273 4.81 9.54 3.56
N PHE A 274 4.01 10.10 2.64
CA PHE A 274 4.47 10.50 1.31
C PHE A 274 5.65 11.45 1.41
N PHE A 275 5.58 12.49 2.26
CA PHE A 275 6.68 13.43 2.43
C PHE A 275 7.97 12.76 2.94
N ILE A 276 7.87 11.97 4.01
CA ILE A 276 9.02 11.30 4.63
C ILE A 276 9.71 10.36 3.64
N TRP A 277 8.96 9.48 2.99
CA TRP A 277 9.50 8.48 2.08
C TRP A 277 9.94 9.10 0.74
N ALA A 278 9.25 10.12 0.23
CA ALA A 278 9.68 10.80 -0.99
C ALA A 278 11.02 11.49 -0.75
N PHE A 279 11.15 12.20 0.38
CA PHE A 279 12.40 12.82 0.80
C PHE A 279 13.52 11.79 0.96
N LEU A 280 13.23 10.64 1.59
CA LEU A 280 14.19 9.56 1.72
C LEU A 280 14.65 9.00 0.37
N GLY A 281 13.72 8.83 -0.59
CA GLY A 281 14.04 8.45 -1.97
C GLY A 281 14.98 9.46 -2.66
N PHE A 282 14.72 10.75 -2.50
CA PHE A 282 15.60 11.81 -3.03
C PHE A 282 16.98 11.80 -2.35
N ILE A 283 17.06 11.60 -1.04
CA ILE A 283 18.34 11.49 -0.32
C ILE A 283 19.19 10.36 -0.89
N PHE A 284 18.60 9.17 -1.09
CA PHE A 284 19.35 8.04 -1.65
C PHE A 284 19.83 8.35 -3.07
N PHE A 285 19.00 8.98 -3.89
CA PHE A 285 19.40 9.36 -5.25
C PHE A 285 20.52 10.42 -5.26
N ILE A 286 20.43 11.46 -4.40
CA ILE A 286 21.49 12.46 -4.23
C ILE A 286 22.76 11.80 -3.68
N GLY A 287 22.64 10.83 -2.77
CA GLY A 287 23.74 10.03 -2.26
C GLY A 287 24.47 9.28 -3.38
N ALA A 288 23.73 8.66 -4.30
CA ALA A 288 24.29 8.01 -5.48
C ALA A 288 25.06 9.02 -6.36
N ALA A 289 24.46 10.18 -6.63
CA ALA A 289 25.08 11.25 -7.39
C ALA A 289 26.35 11.80 -6.71
N SER A 290 26.34 11.93 -5.38
CA SER A 290 27.49 12.36 -4.57
C SER A 290 28.65 11.37 -4.63
N VAL A 291 28.36 10.07 -4.51
CA VAL A 291 29.37 9.01 -4.66
C VAL A 291 30.03 9.06 -6.04
N LEU A 292 29.23 9.25 -7.10
CA LEU A 292 29.76 9.44 -8.46
C LEU A 292 30.64 10.69 -8.57
N TYR A 293 30.19 11.81 -8.02
CA TYR A 293 30.95 13.07 -8.01
C TYR A 293 32.30 12.93 -7.29
N PHE A 294 32.30 12.36 -6.08
CA PHE A 294 33.53 12.14 -5.32
C PHE A 294 34.46 11.16 -6.02
N ARG A 295 33.90 10.10 -6.64
CA ARG A 295 34.72 9.17 -7.41
C ARG A 295 35.38 9.87 -8.59
N MET A 296 34.63 10.65 -9.36
CA MET A 296 35.17 11.44 -10.46
C MET A 296 36.28 12.38 -9.98
N TYR A 297 36.06 13.10 -8.87
CA TYR A 297 37.04 14.04 -8.33
C TYR A 297 38.37 13.36 -7.94
N ASN A 298 38.28 12.20 -7.29
CA ASN A 298 39.45 11.41 -6.90
C ASN A 298 40.17 10.82 -8.13
N ASP A 299 39.41 10.32 -9.11
CA ASP A 299 39.96 9.76 -10.34
C ASP A 299 40.68 10.85 -11.16
N LEU A 300 40.14 12.07 -11.26
CA LEU A 300 40.77 13.20 -11.95
C LEU A 300 42.19 13.50 -11.41
N THR A 301 42.37 13.44 -10.09
CA THR A 301 43.65 13.70 -9.43
C THR A 301 44.70 12.66 -9.80
N ASN A 302 44.30 11.38 -9.78
CA ASN A 302 45.19 10.27 -10.16
C ASN A 302 45.44 10.20 -11.66
N GLU A 303 44.45 10.59 -12.47
CA GLU A 303 44.52 10.51 -13.92
C GLU A 303 45.40 11.58 -14.55
N LYS A 304 45.53 12.76 -13.94
CA LYS A 304 46.41 13.83 -14.44
C LYS A 304 47.82 13.30 -14.79
N GLN A 305 48.45 12.59 -13.86
CA GLN A 305 49.83 12.10 -14.04
C GLN A 305 49.92 11.02 -15.13
N LYS A 306 48.89 10.17 -15.18
CA LYS A 306 48.79 9.11 -16.19
C LYS A 306 48.56 9.70 -17.58
N TYR A 307 47.70 10.71 -17.71
CA TYR A 307 47.45 11.35 -18.99
C TYR A 307 48.68 12.07 -19.52
N ILE A 308 49.40 12.85 -18.70
CA ILE A 308 50.67 13.48 -19.10
C ILE A 308 51.65 12.45 -19.69
N THR A 309 51.70 11.26 -19.11
CA THR A 309 52.57 10.17 -19.59
C THR A 309 52.08 9.60 -20.93
N ILE A 310 50.77 9.47 -21.09
CA ILE A 310 50.15 8.88 -22.28
C ILE A 310 50.15 9.85 -23.48
N THR A 311 50.03 11.17 -23.26
CA THR A 311 50.19 12.17 -24.34
C THR A 311 51.61 12.16 -24.90
N LYS A 312 52.62 11.91 -24.06
CA LYS A 312 54.02 11.72 -24.50
C LYS A 312 54.22 10.47 -25.37
N LEU A 313 53.29 9.51 -25.31
CA LEU A 313 53.28 8.30 -26.15
C LEU A 313 52.49 8.48 -27.46
N GLY A 314 52.03 9.70 -27.77
CA GLY A 314 51.43 10.06 -29.06
C GLY A 314 49.90 9.99 -29.13
N LEU A 315 49.20 9.87 -27.99
CA LEU A 315 47.75 9.91 -27.94
C LEU A 315 47.20 11.34 -28.05
N THR A 316 46.17 11.54 -28.87
CA THR A 316 45.56 12.86 -29.08
C THR A 316 44.59 13.24 -27.95
N GLU A 317 44.35 14.54 -27.73
CA GLU A 317 43.37 15.01 -26.74
C GLU A 317 41.94 14.50 -27.02
N SER A 318 41.57 14.37 -28.30
CA SER A 318 40.26 13.84 -28.70
C SER A 318 40.08 12.38 -28.29
N GLU A 319 41.12 11.56 -28.50
CA GLU A 319 41.14 10.16 -28.10
C GLU A 319 41.07 9.99 -26.58
N MET A 320 41.76 10.88 -25.86
CA MET A 320 41.70 10.97 -24.40
C MET A 320 40.30 11.31 -23.88
N PHE A 321 39.68 12.38 -24.37
CA PHE A 321 38.34 12.79 -23.94
C PHE A 321 37.29 11.73 -24.27
N ARG A 322 37.45 11.03 -25.39
CA ARG A 322 36.60 9.89 -25.75
C ARG A 322 36.71 8.77 -24.72
N SER A 323 37.93 8.39 -24.34
CA SER A 323 38.17 7.35 -23.33
C SER A 323 37.52 7.73 -21.98
N ALA A 324 37.77 8.94 -21.51
CA ALA A 324 37.17 9.46 -20.28
C ALA A 324 35.63 9.48 -20.33
N THR A 325 35.06 9.90 -21.46
CA THR A 325 33.60 9.93 -21.65
C THR A 325 32.98 8.53 -21.56
N ILE A 326 33.60 7.51 -22.17
CA ILE A 326 33.09 6.12 -22.11
C ILE A 326 33.15 5.60 -20.66
N GLN A 327 34.22 5.90 -19.94
CA GLN A 327 34.41 5.46 -18.55
C GLN A 327 33.37 6.10 -17.62
N LEU A 328 33.16 7.41 -17.75
CA LEU A 328 32.08 8.12 -17.05
C LEU A 328 30.72 7.55 -17.44
N GLY A 329 30.49 7.23 -18.72
CA GLY A 329 29.24 6.64 -19.18
C GLY A 329 28.95 5.30 -18.51
N ILE A 330 29.97 4.44 -18.34
CA ILE A 330 29.82 3.19 -17.59
C ILE A 330 29.46 3.44 -16.13
N LEU A 331 30.13 4.40 -15.48
CA LEU A 331 29.90 4.72 -14.07
C LEU A 331 28.47 5.21 -13.78
N PHE A 332 27.85 5.92 -14.73
CA PHE A 332 26.50 6.46 -14.58
C PHE A 332 25.44 5.44 -15.04
N PHE A 333 25.56 4.95 -16.27
CA PHE A 333 24.47 4.21 -16.90
C PHE A 333 24.42 2.72 -16.53
N VAL A 334 25.55 2.07 -16.22
CA VAL A 334 25.52 0.65 -15.80
C VAL A 334 24.79 0.50 -14.47
N PRO A 335 25.11 1.26 -13.40
CA PRO A 335 24.37 1.19 -12.14
C PRO A 335 22.89 1.52 -12.30
N TYR A 336 22.55 2.53 -13.12
CA TYR A 336 21.17 2.89 -13.39
C TYR A 336 20.39 1.74 -14.06
N ILE A 337 20.97 1.07 -15.05
CA ILE A 337 20.35 -0.10 -15.71
C ILE A 337 20.16 -1.25 -14.71
N VAL A 338 21.19 -1.56 -13.92
CA VAL A 338 21.12 -2.62 -12.91
C VAL A 338 20.05 -2.30 -11.85
N ALA A 339 19.98 -1.05 -11.40
CA ALA A 339 18.94 -0.57 -10.50
C ALA A 339 17.55 -0.75 -11.12
N GLY A 340 17.34 -0.36 -12.38
CA GLY A 340 16.08 -0.56 -13.08
C GLY A 340 15.67 -2.04 -13.18
N VAL A 341 16.62 -2.94 -13.45
CA VAL A 341 16.36 -4.39 -13.42
C VAL A 341 15.97 -4.88 -12.03
N HIS A 342 16.67 -4.43 -10.99
CA HIS A 342 16.31 -4.77 -9.61
C HIS A 342 14.91 -4.25 -9.23
N THR A 343 14.59 -3.02 -9.63
CA THR A 343 13.28 -2.41 -9.39
C THR A 343 12.16 -3.16 -10.11
N LEU A 344 12.41 -3.73 -11.31
CA LEU A 344 11.43 -4.59 -11.98
C LEU A 344 11.01 -5.80 -11.13
N PHE A 345 11.96 -6.46 -10.46
CA PHE A 345 11.64 -7.57 -9.55
C PHE A 345 10.84 -7.09 -8.32
N ALA A 346 11.22 -5.96 -7.74
CA ALA A 346 10.50 -5.38 -6.61
C ALA A 346 9.07 -4.98 -6.99
N VAL A 347 8.87 -4.42 -8.18
CA VAL A 347 7.55 -4.07 -8.70
C VAL A 347 6.70 -5.31 -8.92
N LYS A 348 7.24 -6.39 -9.52
CA LYS A 348 6.50 -7.65 -9.66
C LYS A 348 6.03 -8.21 -8.31
N PHE A 349 6.89 -8.13 -7.30
CA PHE A 349 6.52 -8.52 -5.94
C PHE A 349 5.38 -7.64 -5.39
N LEU A 350 5.48 -6.31 -5.49
CA LEU A 350 4.41 -5.40 -5.06
C LEU A 350 3.09 -5.61 -5.81
N GLN A 351 3.12 -5.86 -7.12
CA GLN A 351 1.94 -6.15 -7.93
C GLN A 351 1.19 -7.41 -7.44
N SER A 352 1.93 -8.42 -6.95
CA SER A 352 1.33 -9.63 -6.39
C SER A 352 0.54 -9.36 -5.10
N MET A 353 0.92 -8.32 -4.35
CA MET A 353 0.25 -7.93 -3.11
C MET A 353 -1.01 -7.08 -3.36
N PHE A 354 -0.97 -6.18 -4.35
CA PHE A 354 -2.04 -5.19 -4.55
C PHE A 354 -2.99 -5.46 -5.74
N ALA A 355 -2.75 -6.52 -6.52
CA ALA A 355 -3.59 -6.95 -7.64
C ALA A 355 -3.87 -5.87 -8.73
N PHE A 356 -3.02 -4.85 -8.84
CA PHE A 356 -3.04 -3.86 -9.93
C PHE A 356 -1.67 -3.68 -10.58
N SER A 357 -1.65 -3.11 -11.79
CA SER A 357 -0.41 -2.89 -12.53
C SER A 357 0.33 -1.63 -12.06
N LEU A 358 1.65 -1.74 -11.88
CA LEU A 358 2.56 -0.65 -11.49
C LEU A 358 3.54 -0.28 -12.62
N LEU A 359 3.28 -0.78 -13.84
CA LEU A 359 4.18 -0.57 -14.98
C LEU A 359 4.27 0.91 -15.37
N LYS A 360 3.15 1.63 -15.30
CA LYS A 360 3.09 3.06 -15.64
C LYS A 360 3.96 3.87 -14.67
N GLU A 361 3.80 3.61 -13.37
CA GLU A 361 4.54 4.24 -12.29
C GLU A 361 6.05 3.95 -12.42
N LEU A 362 6.41 2.70 -12.70
CA LEU A 362 7.80 2.32 -12.98
C LEU A 362 8.39 3.12 -14.14
N LEU A 363 7.69 3.18 -15.27
CA LEU A 363 8.17 3.90 -16.45
C LEU A 363 8.31 5.41 -16.18
N ILE A 364 7.38 6.01 -15.45
CA ILE A 364 7.45 7.42 -15.04
C ILE A 364 8.69 7.66 -14.16
N VAL A 365 8.89 6.83 -13.13
CA VAL A 365 10.01 6.98 -12.18
C VAL A 365 11.35 6.78 -12.89
N LEU A 366 11.50 5.71 -13.68
CA LEU A 366 12.72 5.50 -14.45
C LEU A 366 12.95 6.66 -15.43
N THR A 367 11.95 7.07 -16.22
CA THR A 367 12.13 8.18 -17.17
C THR A 367 12.55 9.47 -16.46
N PHE A 368 11.90 9.83 -15.36
CA PHE A 368 12.22 11.04 -14.60
C PHE A 368 13.65 11.02 -14.05
N PHE A 369 14.04 9.97 -13.34
CA PHE A 369 15.40 9.85 -12.81
C PHE A 369 16.43 9.63 -13.92
N GLY A 370 16.05 9.03 -15.04
CA GLY A 370 16.91 8.86 -16.21
C GLY A 370 17.22 10.19 -16.89
N ILE A 371 16.25 11.11 -16.97
CA ILE A 371 16.49 12.48 -17.45
C ILE A 371 17.48 13.19 -16.51
N ILE A 372 17.29 13.07 -15.19
CA ILE A 372 18.20 13.66 -14.20
C ILE A 372 19.61 13.06 -14.34
N GLU A 373 19.72 11.75 -14.48
CA GLU A 373 20.98 11.03 -14.66
C GLU A 373 21.71 11.49 -15.93
N ILE A 374 20.99 11.67 -17.04
CA ILE A 374 21.54 12.18 -18.30
C ILE A 374 22.06 13.61 -18.13
N ILE A 375 21.28 14.49 -17.50
CA ILE A 375 21.70 15.88 -17.22
C ILE A 375 22.96 15.89 -16.36
N PHE A 376 22.97 15.08 -15.30
CA PHE A 376 24.09 14.98 -14.38
C PHE A 376 25.34 14.42 -15.07
N PHE A 377 25.19 13.40 -15.92
CA PHE A 377 26.26 12.87 -16.75
C PHE A 377 26.91 13.95 -17.63
N PHE A 378 26.12 14.76 -18.34
CA PHE A 378 26.66 15.83 -19.18
C PHE A 378 27.36 16.93 -18.38
N LEU A 379 26.81 17.30 -17.22
CA LEU A 379 27.41 18.27 -16.31
C LEU A 379 28.78 17.79 -15.82
N ILE A 380 28.83 16.56 -15.29
CA ILE A 380 30.03 15.94 -14.74
C ILE A 380 31.08 15.73 -15.83
N ARG A 381 30.67 15.25 -17.01
CA ARG A 381 31.55 15.12 -18.18
C ARG A 381 32.18 16.46 -18.57
N SER A 382 31.37 17.53 -18.63
CA SER A 382 31.86 18.87 -18.98
C SER A 382 32.92 19.36 -17.98
N LEU A 383 32.63 19.23 -16.68
CA LEU A 383 33.57 19.59 -15.62
C LEU A 383 34.86 18.77 -15.68
N TYR A 384 34.74 17.47 -15.93
CA TYR A 384 35.89 16.56 -16.04
C TYR A 384 36.82 16.95 -17.19
N ILE A 385 36.26 17.12 -18.39
CA ILE A 385 37.01 17.47 -19.60
C ILE A 385 37.66 18.85 -19.47
N ASN A 386 36.95 19.85 -18.95
CA ASN A 386 37.48 21.20 -18.77
C ASN A 386 38.67 21.22 -17.82
N LYS A 387 38.58 20.53 -16.68
CA LYS A 387 39.71 20.41 -15.76
C LYS A 387 40.89 19.65 -16.37
N LEU A 388 40.62 18.62 -17.17
CA LEU A 388 41.67 17.85 -17.83
C LEU A 388 42.44 18.71 -18.85
N SER A 389 41.73 19.51 -19.66
CA SER A 389 42.33 20.38 -20.66
C SER A 389 43.24 21.46 -20.05
N GLN A 390 42.85 22.04 -18.91
CA GLN A 390 43.68 23.05 -18.21
C GLN A 390 45.05 22.52 -17.78
N HIS A 391 45.16 21.21 -17.53
CA HIS A 391 46.39 20.59 -17.05
C HIS A 391 47.33 20.10 -18.14
N ILE A 392 46.88 20.05 -19.40
CA ILE A 392 47.67 19.60 -20.56
C ILE A 392 48.29 20.78 -21.30
N LYS A 393 47.75 21.99 -21.13
CA LYS A 393 48.30 23.24 -21.69
C LYS A 393 49.49 23.82 -20.90
N ILE A 394 49.95 23.13 -19.85
CA ILE A 394 51.16 23.43 -19.06
C ILE A 394 52.16 22.33 -19.34
#